data_AF-A0AA38MQE1-F1
#
_entry.id   AF-A0AA38MQE1-F1
#
_cell.length_a   1.000
_cell.length_b   1.000
_cell.length_c   1.000
_cell.angle_alpha   90.00
_cell.angle_beta   90.00
_cell.angle_gamma   90.00
#
_symmetry.space_group_name_H-M   'P 1'
#
loop_
_entity.id
_entity.type
_entity.pdbx_description
1 polymer ?
#
loop_
_entity_poly.entity_id
_entity_poly.type
_entity_poly.pdbx_seq_one_letter_code
_entity_poly.pdbx_strand_id
1 'polypeptide(L)'
;MFCEPVGGARGVAHTGRGDGILFVTHFLLIALDPLWISPDHKYNHHVLQITQAVDRTGRKVRKRCVHCYAGLKNEGKGSRAARDLSKRVSTFCATCPTKPHVCINCFSYVHVKS
;
A
#
# COMPACT_ATOMS: atom_id res chain seq x y z
N MET A 1 19.67 -14.84 -25.47
CA MET A 1 19.07 -13.64 -26.09
C MET A 1 19.50 -12.43 -25.28
N PHE A 2 20.51 -11.72 -25.78
CA PHE A 2 20.87 -10.37 -25.34
C PHE A 2 19.99 -9.39 -26.10
N CYS A 3 19.45 -8.38 -25.42
CA CYS A 3 18.91 -7.19 -26.07
C CYS A 3 19.79 -6.01 -25.71
N GLU A 4 20.50 -5.50 -26.70
CA GLU A 4 21.24 -4.23 -26.67
C GLU A 4 20.34 -3.08 -27.17
N PRO A 5 20.73 -1.81 -26.88
CA PRO A 5 19.89 -0.62 -26.97
C PRO A 5 20.10 0.18 -28.27
N VAL A 6 19.22 1.16 -28.55
CA VAL A 6 19.36 2.07 -29.71
C VAL A 6 19.23 3.54 -29.30
N GLY A 7 20.30 4.30 -29.59
CA GLY A 7 20.37 5.75 -29.92
C GLY A 7 19.96 6.76 -28.84
N GLY A 8 20.69 7.83 -28.51
CA GLY A 8 21.76 8.52 -29.23
C GLY A 8 21.38 10.00 -29.40
N ALA A 9 21.94 10.90 -28.59
CA ALA A 9 22.10 12.31 -28.94
C ALA A 9 23.20 12.94 -28.08
N ARG A 10 24.20 13.50 -28.77
CA ARG A 10 25.38 14.17 -28.23
C ARG A 10 25.02 15.60 -27.81
N GLY A 11 25.59 16.06 -26.71
CA GLY A 11 25.63 17.46 -26.32
C GLY A 11 26.78 17.69 -25.35
N VAL A 12 27.92 18.14 -25.88
CA VAL A 12 29.09 18.61 -25.12
C VAL A 12 28.91 20.10 -24.81
N ALA A 13 29.12 20.50 -23.56
CA ALA A 13 29.41 21.88 -23.22
C ALA A 13 30.33 21.92 -21.98
N HIS A 14 31.28 22.86 -22.03
CA HIS A 14 32.50 22.91 -21.25
C HIS A 14 32.36 23.52 -19.85
N THR A 15 33.23 23.03 -18.96
CA THR A 15 33.96 23.70 -17.86
C THR A 15 33.41 24.98 -17.21
N GLY A 16 33.27 24.94 -15.88
CA GLY A 16 33.29 26.12 -15.02
C GLY A 16 33.52 25.75 -13.55
N ARG A 17 34.71 26.05 -13.03
CA ARG A 17 35.05 26.05 -11.60
C ARG A 17 34.27 27.14 -10.87
N GLY A 18 33.88 26.88 -9.63
CA GLY A 18 33.31 27.87 -8.73
C GLY A 18 33.16 27.31 -7.32
N ASP A 19 34.25 27.36 -6.57
CA ASP A 19 34.27 27.28 -5.10
C ASP A 19 33.39 28.40 -4.52
N GLY A 20 32.64 28.15 -3.43
CA GLY A 20 31.95 29.26 -2.76
C GLY A 20 30.82 28.87 -1.83
N ILE A 21 31.18 28.69 -0.58
CA ILE A 21 30.33 28.48 0.59
C ILE A 21 29.62 29.81 0.98
N LEU A 22 28.45 29.67 1.65
CA LEU A 22 27.71 30.64 2.49
C LEU A 22 26.86 31.73 1.81
N PHE A 23 25.53 31.55 1.86
CA PHE A 23 24.59 32.57 2.36
C PHE A 23 23.43 31.89 3.09
N VAL A 24 23.46 32.00 4.41
CA VAL A 24 22.36 31.72 5.33
C VAL A 24 21.25 32.73 5.06
N THR A 25 20.05 32.30 4.69
CA THR A 25 18.81 32.93 5.16
C THR A 25 17.73 31.88 5.35
N HIS A 26 17.16 31.94 6.53
CA HIS A 26 16.21 31.04 7.13
C HIS A 26 14.81 31.38 6.61
N PHE A 27 14.24 30.64 5.65
CA PHE A 27 12.82 30.79 5.32
C PHE A 27 12.19 29.46 4.88
N LEU A 28 11.33 28.96 5.76
CA LEU A 28 10.15 28.14 5.49
C LEU A 28 10.32 26.62 5.31
N LEU A 29 10.29 25.95 6.47
CA LEU A 29 9.47 24.77 6.75
C LEU A 29 8.36 24.51 5.71
N ILE A 30 8.50 23.45 4.89
CA ILE A 30 7.36 22.71 4.37
C ILE A 30 7.69 21.20 4.43
N ALA A 31 7.09 20.57 5.44
CA ALA A 31 6.68 19.16 5.55
C ALA A 31 7.64 18.10 4.95
N LEU A 32 8.42 17.39 5.76
CA LEU A 32 7.96 16.14 6.40
C LEU A 32 6.45 15.88 6.21
N ASP A 33 6.05 15.37 5.04
CA ASP A 33 4.85 14.55 4.95
C ASP A 33 5.25 13.09 5.23
N PRO A 34 5.14 12.58 6.47
CA PRO A 34 5.13 11.15 6.70
C PRO A 34 3.80 10.60 6.17
N LEU A 35 3.67 10.45 4.84
CA LEU A 35 2.51 9.81 4.21
C LEU A 35 2.51 8.27 4.37
N TRP A 36 3.09 7.76 5.45
CA TRP A 36 3.05 6.36 5.78
C TRP A 36 3.08 6.20 7.29
N ILE A 37 2.20 5.32 7.79
CA ILE A 37 1.93 5.02 9.20
C ILE A 37 0.86 5.93 9.81
N SER A 38 -0.39 5.73 9.39
CA SER A 38 -1.52 6.04 10.26
C SER A 38 -1.61 4.95 11.35
N PRO A 39 -1.50 5.29 12.65
CA PRO A 39 -1.65 4.33 13.74
C PRO A 39 -3.14 4.00 13.89
N ASP A 40 -3.61 3.08 13.06
CA ASP A 40 -5.00 2.63 13.06
C ASP A 40 -5.25 1.60 14.16
N HIS A 41 -5.11 2.03 15.41
CA HIS A 41 -5.53 1.26 16.59
C HIS A 41 -6.28 2.13 17.61
N LYS A 42 -6.76 3.32 17.21
CA LYS A 42 -7.46 4.24 18.13
C LYS A 42 -8.89 3.78 18.47
N TYR A 43 -9.45 2.80 17.76
CA TYR A 43 -10.84 2.38 17.93
C TYR A 43 -10.93 1.04 18.67
N ASN A 44 -11.41 1.07 19.91
CA ASN A 44 -11.58 -0.13 20.74
C ASN A 44 -12.75 -1.04 20.29
N HIS A 45 -13.48 -0.66 19.24
CA HIS A 45 -14.59 -1.43 18.69
C HIS A 45 -14.57 -1.41 17.16
N HIS A 46 -13.91 -2.41 16.59
CA HIS A 46 -13.97 -2.62 15.15
C HIS A 46 -15.26 -3.35 14.77
N VAL A 47 -15.87 -2.95 13.65
CA VAL A 47 -17.09 -3.57 13.12
C VAL A 47 -16.80 -4.22 11.77
N LEU A 48 -17.08 -5.53 11.67
CA LEU A 48 -17.01 -6.27 10.41
C LEU A 48 -18.33 -6.14 9.66
N GLN A 49 -18.30 -5.52 8.47
CA GLN A 49 -19.47 -5.37 7.61
C GLN A 49 -19.32 -6.17 6.32
N ILE A 50 -20.44 -6.48 5.67
CA ILE A 50 -20.50 -7.13 4.36
C ILE A 50 -20.70 -6.05 3.29
N THR A 51 -19.94 -6.11 2.22
CA THR A 51 -20.09 -5.22 1.06
C THR A 51 -21.45 -5.41 0.40
N GLN A 52 -22.08 -4.29 0.08
CA GLN A 52 -23.29 -4.24 -0.73
C GLN A 52 -22.97 -4.07 -2.23
N ALA A 53 -21.69 -3.88 -2.58
CA ALA A 53 -21.28 -3.75 -3.98
C ALA A 53 -21.55 -5.06 -4.75
N VAL A 54 -22.20 -4.92 -5.89
CA VAL A 54 -22.50 -6.00 -6.83
C VAL A 54 -21.89 -5.70 -8.20
N ASP A 55 -21.44 -6.73 -8.90
CA ASP A 55 -20.97 -6.64 -10.27
C ASP A 55 -22.13 -6.49 -11.26
N ARG A 56 -21.84 -6.24 -12.54
CA ARG A 56 -22.84 -6.17 -13.63
C ARG A 56 -23.74 -7.41 -13.77
N THR A 57 -23.33 -8.53 -13.16
CA THR A 57 -24.07 -9.81 -13.14
C THR A 57 -24.91 -9.99 -11.87
N GLY A 58 -25.02 -8.98 -11.01
CA GLY A 58 -25.74 -9.05 -9.74
C GLY A 58 -25.03 -9.83 -8.63
N ARG A 59 -23.81 -10.33 -8.87
CA ARG A 59 -23.02 -11.07 -7.88
C ARG A 59 -22.28 -10.12 -6.94
N LYS A 60 -22.21 -10.45 -5.65
CA LYS A 60 -21.45 -9.68 -4.66
C LYS A 60 -19.97 -9.59 -5.04
N VAL A 61 -19.44 -8.38 -5.05
CA VAL A 61 -18.01 -8.13 -5.30
C VAL A 61 -17.19 -8.73 -4.17
N ARG A 62 -16.18 -9.54 -4.51
CA ARG A 62 -15.25 -10.12 -3.53
C ARG A 62 -13.83 -9.63 -3.77
N LYS A 63 -13.23 -9.02 -2.74
CA LYS A 63 -11.82 -8.62 -2.74
C LYS A 63 -10.97 -9.62 -1.97
N ARG A 64 -9.64 -9.50 -2.03
CA ARG A 64 -8.73 -10.37 -1.26
C ARG A 64 -8.61 -9.85 0.17
N CYS A 65 -8.54 -10.77 1.13
CA CYS A 65 -8.19 -10.44 2.50
C CYS A 65 -6.75 -9.91 2.55
N VAL A 66 -6.58 -8.68 3.05
CA VAL A 66 -5.27 -8.00 3.10
C VAL A 66 -4.26 -8.75 3.96
N HIS A 67 -4.69 -9.28 5.11
CA HIS A 67 -3.81 -10.02 6.03
C HIS A 67 -3.46 -11.41 5.51
N CYS A 68 -4.39 -12.13 4.86
CA CYS A 68 -4.06 -13.40 4.24
C CYS A 68 -3.03 -13.20 3.12
N TYR A 69 -3.21 -12.17 2.29
CA TYR A 69 -2.26 -11.87 1.22
C TYR A 69 -0.89 -11.49 1.78
N ALA A 70 -0.83 -10.60 2.78
CA ALA A 70 0.41 -10.22 3.44
C ALA A 70 1.10 -11.40 4.12
N GLY A 71 0.37 -12.28 4.82
CA GLY A 71 0.92 -13.49 5.44
C GLY A 71 1.57 -14.41 4.43
N LEU A 72 0.89 -14.69 3.31
CA LEU A 72 1.46 -15.51 2.22
C LEU A 72 2.70 -14.88 1.59
N LYS A 73 2.74 -13.55 1.46
CA LYS A 73 3.93 -12.82 0.99
C LYS A 73 5.09 -12.93 1.99
N ASN A 74 4.80 -12.85 3.29
CA ASN A 74 5.80 -13.00 4.35
C ASN A 74 6.34 -14.43 4.44
N GLU A 75 5.53 -15.43 4.09
CA GLU A 75 5.96 -16.84 3.91
C GLU A 75 6.84 -17.05 2.67
N GLY A 76 7.17 -16.01 1.90
CA GLY A 76 8.00 -16.09 0.71
C GLY A 76 7.25 -16.51 -0.56
N LYS A 77 5.92 -16.57 -0.55
CA LYS A 77 5.16 -16.95 -1.75
C LYS A 77 5.22 -15.84 -2.81
N GLY A 78 5.43 -16.25 -4.06
CA GLY A 78 5.37 -15.36 -5.21
C GLY A 78 4.01 -14.66 -5.32
N SER A 79 3.96 -13.48 -5.96
CA SER A 79 2.75 -12.65 -6.01
C SER A 79 1.54 -13.36 -6.63
N ARG A 80 1.78 -14.23 -7.62
CA ARG A 80 0.73 -15.09 -8.22
C ARG A 80 0.21 -16.12 -7.21
N ALA A 81 1.11 -16.87 -6.58
CA ALA A 81 0.73 -17.88 -5.57
C ALA A 81 0.00 -17.23 -4.40
N ALA A 82 0.49 -16.09 -3.89
CA ALA A 82 -0.17 -15.35 -2.83
C ALA A 82 -1.57 -14.86 -3.24
N ARG A 83 -1.74 -14.40 -4.49
CA ARG A 83 -3.07 -14.02 -5.01
C ARG A 83 -4.04 -15.19 -5.02
N ASP A 84 -3.61 -16.31 -5.55
CA ASP A 84 -4.49 -17.44 -5.83
C ASP A 84 -4.84 -18.18 -4.53
N LEU A 85 -3.93 -18.22 -3.54
CA LEU A 85 -4.15 -18.82 -2.22
C LEU A 85 -4.85 -17.90 -1.21
N SER A 86 -4.77 -16.57 -1.40
CA SER A 86 -5.41 -15.62 -0.47
C SER A 86 -6.93 -15.74 -0.50
N LYS A 87 -7.56 -15.75 0.68
CA LYS A 87 -9.02 -15.81 0.79
C LYS A 87 -9.67 -14.60 0.12
N ARG A 88 -10.68 -14.86 -0.72
CA ARG A 88 -11.56 -13.81 -1.29
C ARG A 88 -12.77 -13.61 -0.40
N VAL A 89 -12.98 -12.39 0.05
CA VAL A 89 -13.96 -11.99 1.04
C VAL A 89 -14.87 -10.91 0.49
N SER A 90 -16.10 -10.90 0.99
CA SER A 90 -17.05 -9.80 0.78
C SER A 90 -17.10 -8.87 1.99
N THR A 91 -16.29 -9.13 3.01
CA THR A 91 -16.31 -8.41 4.30
C THR A 91 -15.16 -7.42 4.42
N PHE A 92 -15.43 -6.30 5.10
CA PHE A 92 -14.45 -5.25 5.38
C PHE A 92 -14.66 -4.68 6.79
N CYS A 93 -13.61 -4.11 7.37
CA CYS A 93 -13.73 -3.40 8.64
C CYS A 93 -14.24 -1.97 8.37
N ALA A 94 -15.39 -1.60 8.93
CA ALA A 94 -16.00 -0.29 8.74
C ALA A 94 -15.36 0.81 9.61
N THR A 95 -14.69 0.40 10.69
CA THR A 95 -14.09 1.30 11.69
C THR A 95 -12.73 1.84 11.25
N CYS A 96 -11.93 1.04 10.54
CA CYS A 96 -10.62 1.45 10.04
C CYS A 96 -10.76 2.53 8.95
N PRO A 97 -9.91 3.57 8.91
CA PRO A 97 -9.94 4.64 7.92
C PRO A 97 -9.68 4.10 6.51
N THR A 98 -8.86 3.06 6.40
CA THR A 98 -8.53 2.40 5.12
C THR A 98 -9.61 1.41 4.67
N LYS A 99 -10.61 1.13 5.50
CA LYS A 99 -11.69 0.16 5.27
C LYS A 99 -11.18 -1.16 4.65
N PRO A 100 -10.22 -1.85 5.32
CA PRO A 100 -9.54 -3.00 4.75
C PRO A 100 -10.51 -4.17 4.59
N HIS A 101 -10.37 -4.89 3.48
CA HIS A 101 -11.10 -6.13 3.23
C HIS A 101 -10.43 -7.26 3.99
N VAL A 102 -11.16 -7.88 4.92
CA VAL A 102 -10.62 -8.85 5.88
C VAL A 102 -11.56 -10.03 6.04
N CYS A 103 -10.99 -11.24 6.18
CA CYS A 103 -11.78 -12.42 6.51
C CYS A 103 -12.10 -12.48 8.00
N ILE A 104 -13.13 -13.25 8.38
CA ILE A 104 -13.57 -13.37 9.78
C ILE A 104 -12.43 -13.80 10.73
N ASN A 105 -11.58 -14.75 10.31
CA ASN A 105 -10.43 -15.18 11.11
C ASN A 105 -9.42 -14.04 11.30
N CYS A 106 -9.06 -13.32 10.23
CA CYS A 106 -8.11 -12.21 10.36
C CYS A 106 -8.70 -11.07 11.19
N PHE A 107 -10.01 -10.84 11.08
CA PHE A 107 -10.71 -9.87 11.90
C PHE A 107 -10.64 -10.22 13.40
N SER A 108 -10.86 -11.49 13.77
CA SER A 108 -10.77 -11.91 15.18
C SER A 108 -9.35 -11.81 15.75
N TYR A 109 -8.31 -11.95 14.92
CA TYR A 109 -6.92 -11.84 15.40
C TYR A 109 -6.41 -10.39 15.49
N VAL A 110 -6.81 -9.53 14.54
CA VAL A 110 -6.25 -8.17 14.39
C VAL A 110 -7.14 -7.11 15.03
N HIS A 111 -8.46 -7.29 14.98
CA HIS A 111 -9.44 -6.24 15.27
C HIS A 111 -10.35 -6.51 16.47
N VAL A 112 -10.20 -7.66 17.13
CA VAL A 112 -11.00 -8.05 18.33
C VAL A 112 -10.16 -8.05 19.62
N LYS A 113 -8.84 -7.86 19.54
CA LYS A 113 -8.01 -7.64 20.73
C LYS A 113 -8.18 -6.19 21.21
N SER A 114 -9.11 -5.99 22.11
CA SER A 114 -9.25 -4.81 22.98
C SER A 114 -9.49 -5.30 24.40
#